data_AF-A0A1I7GA73-F1
#
_entry.id   AF-A0A1I7GA73-F1
#
_cell.length_a   1.000
_cell.length_b   1.000
_cell.length_c   1.000
_cell.angle_alpha   90.00
_cell.angle_beta   90.00
_cell.angle_gamma   90.00
#
_symmetry.space_group_name_H-M   'P 1'
#
loop_
_entity.id
_entity.type
_entity.pdbx_description
1 polymer ?
#
loop_
_entity_poly.entity_id
_entity_poly.type
_entity_poly.pdbx_seq_one_letter_code
_entity_poly.pdbx_strand_id
1 'polypeptide(L)'
;MNKGVFFKKGNVNNTVLQNKDQVKESEENKNINKFIDSIILDRSITKYIIDNFTDISLDIRDSLINFADTLENTIDYIEDKSSELIKSSRDFELSKDYRDKSMEIYEVVQKINNYVLWINENYKEANNNKSFEEYEDGNKNNMKANFELDCDDSNKLCISEDFTQKSPKAFKIDDYYSEVSDWKELTVKAADILTKRYKNNTNHEEISTQNVVLKESIENDFRDSVIDILKIYSVPLSKFYVYIN
;
A
#
# COMPACT_ATOMS: atom_id res chain seq x y z
N MET A 1 6.38 16.22 86.79
CA MET A 1 6.45 17.69 86.64
C MET A 1 7.37 18.03 85.47
N ASN A 2 6.95 18.97 84.62
CA ASN A 2 7.65 19.62 83.48
C ASN A 2 8.10 18.73 82.30
N LYS A 3 7.41 18.79 81.14
CA LYS A 3 7.39 19.84 80.07
C LYS A 3 8.55 19.68 79.06
N GLY A 4 8.20 19.24 77.85
CA GLY A 4 8.36 20.08 76.66
C GLY A 4 9.56 19.85 75.71
N VAL A 5 9.18 19.60 74.44
CA VAL A 5 9.66 20.25 73.19
C VAL A 5 10.97 19.77 72.50
N PHE A 6 10.75 19.00 71.42
CA PHE A 6 11.18 19.13 70.00
C PHE A 6 12.66 19.39 69.58
N PHE A 7 13.11 18.45 68.72
CA PHE A 7 13.98 18.46 67.53
C PHE A 7 15.43 18.98 67.54
N LYS A 8 16.32 18.12 66.98
CA LYS A 8 17.15 18.47 65.83
C LYS A 8 17.42 17.25 64.92
N LYS A 9 17.20 17.46 63.62
CA LYS A 9 17.46 16.58 62.46
C LYS A 9 18.95 16.25 62.31
N GLY A 10 19.24 15.04 61.82
CA GLY A 10 20.51 14.66 61.18
C GLY A 10 20.32 13.40 60.35
N ASN A 11 20.46 13.53 59.02
CA ASN A 11 20.24 12.52 57.99
C ASN A 11 21.02 11.21 58.21
N VAL A 12 20.33 10.07 58.03
CA VAL A 12 20.97 8.80 57.67
C VAL A 12 20.67 8.54 56.19
N ASN A 13 21.70 8.61 55.36
CA ASN A 13 21.66 8.18 53.97
C ASN A 13 21.53 6.66 53.92
N ASN A 14 20.33 6.15 53.61
CA ASN A 14 20.19 4.81 53.04
C ASN A 14 20.27 4.96 51.51
N THR A 15 21.48 4.85 50.98
CA THR A 15 21.69 4.51 49.57
C THR A 15 21.95 3.00 49.48
N VAL A 16 21.58 2.42 48.33
CA VAL A 16 21.68 1.00 47.98
C VAL A 16 20.45 0.16 48.38
N LEU A 17 19.36 0.28 47.62
CA LEU A 17 18.61 -0.91 47.15
C LEU A 17 17.59 -0.62 46.03
N GLN A 18 17.97 0.09 44.96
CA GLN A 18 17.21 0.10 43.72
C GLN A 18 18.21 0.22 42.58
N ASN A 19 18.29 -0.79 41.71
CA ASN A 19 18.88 -0.79 40.35
C ASN A 19 19.23 -2.21 39.86
N LYS A 20 18.44 -3.24 40.17
CA LYS A 20 18.55 -4.54 39.49
C LYS A 20 17.30 -4.95 38.71
N ASP A 21 16.14 -4.39 39.04
CA ASP A 21 14.89 -4.76 38.35
C ASP A 21 14.57 -3.87 37.14
N GLN A 22 15.18 -2.68 37.00
CA GLN A 22 14.97 -1.81 35.84
C GLN A 22 15.77 -2.20 34.58
N VAL A 23 16.78 -3.07 34.70
CA VAL A 23 17.63 -3.42 33.54
C VAL A 23 17.00 -4.52 32.68
N LYS A 24 16.31 -5.49 33.29
CA LYS A 24 15.71 -6.63 32.55
C LYS A 24 14.48 -6.24 31.73
N GLU A 25 13.62 -5.39 32.27
CA GLU A 25 12.41 -4.92 31.58
C GLU A 25 12.75 -4.06 30.33
N SER A 26 13.94 -3.43 30.31
CA SER A 26 14.42 -2.65 29.17
C SER A 26 15.01 -3.50 28.03
N GLU A 27 15.58 -4.66 28.34
CA GLU A 27 16.16 -5.59 27.36
C GLU A 27 15.10 -6.48 26.71
N GLU A 28 14.10 -6.93 27.47
CA GLU A 28 12.95 -7.67 26.92
C GLU A 28 12.09 -6.79 26.01
N ASN A 29 11.80 -5.55 26.40
CA ASN A 29 11.07 -4.61 25.55
C ASN A 29 11.86 -4.21 24.29
N LYS A 30 13.20 -4.08 24.38
CA LYS A 30 14.05 -3.88 23.19
C LYS A 30 14.02 -5.10 22.27
N ASN A 31 14.03 -6.31 22.80
CA ASN A 31 13.98 -7.54 21.99
C ASN A 31 12.61 -7.77 21.35
N ILE A 32 11.50 -7.43 22.03
CA ILE A 32 10.15 -7.51 21.47
C ILE A 32 9.95 -6.44 20.38
N ASN A 33 10.38 -5.19 20.62
CA ASN A 33 10.37 -4.17 19.58
C ASN A 33 11.26 -4.54 18.40
N LYS A 34 12.46 -5.10 18.64
CA LYS A 34 13.33 -5.61 17.57
C LYS A 34 12.72 -6.78 16.80
N PHE A 35 11.88 -7.60 17.44
CA PHE A 35 11.16 -8.70 16.79
C PHE A 35 9.96 -8.19 15.97
N ILE A 36 9.21 -7.21 16.47
CA ILE A 36 8.13 -6.55 15.71
C ILE A 36 8.72 -5.76 14.53
N ASP A 37 9.83 -5.05 14.75
CA ASP A 37 10.60 -4.35 13.72
C ASP A 37 11.21 -5.31 12.68
N SER A 38 11.33 -6.61 13.00
CA SER A 38 11.82 -7.63 12.05
C SER A 38 10.75 -8.19 11.10
N ILE A 39 9.47 -7.95 11.36
CA ILE A 39 8.37 -8.50 10.54
C ILE A 39 8.15 -7.68 9.26
N ILE A 40 8.45 -6.38 9.29
CA ILE A 40 8.18 -5.45 8.18
C ILE A 40 9.47 -4.78 7.73
N LEU A 41 9.95 -3.79 8.47
CA LEU A 41 11.23 -3.14 8.26
C LEU A 41 11.72 -2.56 9.58
N ASP A 42 13.03 -2.53 9.79
CA ASP A 42 13.61 -1.94 10.99
C ASP A 42 13.25 -0.45 11.07
N ARG A 43 12.61 -0.03 12.17
CA ARG A 43 12.17 1.36 12.35
C ARG A 43 13.32 2.36 12.30
N SER A 44 14.53 1.99 12.71
CA SER A 44 15.69 2.87 12.62
C SER A 44 16.11 3.13 11.17
N ILE A 45 15.99 2.11 10.32
CA ILE A 45 16.24 2.23 8.87
C ILE A 45 15.14 3.10 8.25
N THR A 46 13.87 2.81 8.54
CA THR A 46 12.76 3.58 7.99
C THR A 46 12.78 5.03 8.46
N LYS A 47 13.15 5.30 9.73
CA LYS A 47 13.32 6.66 10.23
C LYS A 47 14.42 7.40 9.47
N TYR A 48 15.55 6.74 9.24
CA TYR A 48 16.62 7.31 8.43
C TYR A 48 16.15 7.64 7.01
N ILE A 49 15.33 6.78 6.39
CA ILE A 49 14.74 7.03 5.06
C ILE A 49 13.78 8.23 5.12
N ILE A 50 12.87 8.30 6.11
CA ILE A 50 11.96 9.44 6.28
C ILE A 50 12.73 10.78 6.37
N ASP A 51 13.81 10.79 7.16
CA ASP A 51 14.58 12.00 7.45
C ASP A 51 15.47 12.46 6.28
N ASN A 52 15.89 11.55 5.39
CA ASN A 52 16.88 11.85 4.34
C ASN A 52 16.37 11.65 2.91
N PHE A 53 15.34 10.82 2.73
CA PHE A 53 14.78 10.38 1.44
C PHE A 53 13.25 10.36 1.53
N THR A 54 12.68 11.52 1.86
CA THR A 54 11.27 11.71 2.17
C THR A 54 10.32 11.14 1.10
N ASP A 55 10.61 11.35 -0.18
CA ASP A 55 9.77 10.81 -1.26
C ASP A 55 9.78 9.27 -1.28
N ILE A 56 10.94 8.64 -1.06
CA ILE A 56 11.06 7.17 -1.00
C ILE A 56 10.31 6.59 0.20
N SER A 57 10.19 7.36 1.29
CA SER A 57 9.37 6.92 2.43
C SER A 57 7.88 6.83 2.11
N LEU A 58 7.39 7.59 1.11
CA LEU A 58 6.04 7.48 0.58
C LEU A 58 5.85 6.14 -0.13
N ASP A 59 6.77 5.81 -1.03
CA ASP A 59 6.71 4.57 -1.81
C ASP A 59 6.67 3.33 -0.90
N ILE A 60 7.47 3.35 0.18
CA ILE A 60 7.47 2.27 1.18
C ILE A 60 6.13 2.18 1.89
N ARG A 61 5.56 3.31 2.31
CA ARG A 61 4.24 3.36 2.95
C ARG A 61 3.15 2.79 2.03
N ASP A 62 3.12 3.22 0.77
CA ASP A 62 2.09 2.82 -0.18
C ASP A 62 2.20 1.34 -0.57
N SER A 63 3.43 0.85 -0.70
CA SER A 63 3.69 -0.58 -0.88
C SER A 63 3.16 -1.42 0.28
N LEU A 64 3.28 -0.92 1.52
CA LEU A 64 2.76 -1.60 2.71
C LEU A 64 1.24 -1.59 2.76
N ILE A 65 0.60 -0.49 2.37
CA ILE A 65 -0.87 -0.41 2.28
C ILE A 65 -1.38 -1.42 1.24
N ASN A 66 -0.80 -1.42 0.04
CA ASN A 66 -1.17 -2.37 -1.02
C ASN A 66 -0.96 -3.84 -0.58
N PHE A 67 0.09 -4.10 0.21
CA PHE A 67 0.31 -5.43 0.76
C PHE A 67 -0.75 -5.82 1.81
N ALA A 68 -1.13 -4.88 2.69
CA ALA A 68 -2.22 -5.10 3.64
C ALA A 68 -3.54 -5.42 2.93
N ASP A 69 -3.91 -4.66 1.89
CA ASP A 69 -5.11 -4.91 1.09
C ASP A 69 -5.08 -6.29 0.42
N THR A 70 -3.92 -6.71 -0.08
CA THR A 70 -3.75 -8.04 -0.66
C THR A 70 -3.98 -9.15 0.37
N LEU A 71 -3.50 -8.95 1.61
CA LEU A 71 -3.70 -9.90 2.70
C LEU A 71 -5.16 -9.92 3.18
N GLU A 72 -5.87 -8.79 3.20
CA GLU A 72 -7.32 -8.74 3.49
C GLU A 72 -8.12 -9.54 2.45
N ASN A 73 -7.85 -9.34 1.16
CA ASN A 73 -8.46 -10.16 0.10
C ASN A 73 -8.13 -11.65 0.24
N THR A 74 -6.95 -11.98 0.75
CA THR A 74 -6.55 -13.37 1.02
C THR A 74 -7.35 -13.97 2.19
N ILE A 75 -7.62 -13.19 3.24
CA ILE A 75 -8.47 -13.59 4.37
C ILE A 75 -9.86 -13.94 3.84
N ASP A 76 -10.48 -13.05 3.06
CA ASP A 76 -11.81 -13.25 2.49
C ASP A 76 -11.89 -14.56 1.68
N TYR A 77 -10.89 -14.80 0.82
CA TYR A 77 -10.82 -16.03 0.03
C TYR A 77 -10.72 -17.29 0.91
N ILE A 78 -9.90 -17.26 1.96
CA ILE A 78 -9.76 -18.40 2.88
C ILE A 78 -11.05 -18.65 3.65
N GLU A 79 -11.75 -17.60 4.09
CA GLU A 79 -13.03 -17.70 4.79
C GLU A 79 -14.15 -18.26 3.91
N ASP A 80 -14.17 -17.88 2.64
CA ASP A 80 -15.05 -18.46 1.63
C ASP A 80 -14.79 -19.96 1.47
N LYS A 81 -13.51 -20.36 1.33
CA LYS A 81 -13.13 -21.77 1.23
C LYS A 81 -13.45 -22.57 2.49
N SER A 82 -13.24 -21.98 3.67
CA SER A 82 -13.67 -22.57 4.95
C SER A 82 -15.17 -22.83 4.95
N SER A 83 -15.96 -21.86 4.50
CA SER A 83 -17.42 -21.96 4.43
C SER A 83 -17.90 -23.01 3.43
N GLU A 84 -17.20 -23.16 2.29
CA GLU A 84 -17.46 -24.21 1.31
C GLU A 84 -17.22 -25.61 1.87
N LEU A 85 -16.17 -25.84 2.66
CA LEU A 85 -15.87 -27.13 3.28
C LEU A 85 -17.00 -27.60 4.21
N ILE A 86 -17.55 -26.70 5.02
CA ILE A 86 -18.68 -27.01 5.90
C ILE A 86 -19.92 -27.41 5.07
N LYS A 87 -20.18 -26.70 3.97
CA LYS A 87 -21.36 -26.91 3.12
C LYS A 87 -21.28 -28.19 2.29
N SER A 88 -20.09 -28.49 1.74
CA SER A 88 -19.91 -29.54 0.74
C SER A 88 -19.49 -30.88 1.35
N SER A 89 -18.44 -30.89 2.18
CA SER A 89 -17.84 -32.11 2.74
C SER A 89 -18.15 -32.31 4.22
N ARG A 90 -18.71 -31.30 4.90
CA ARG A 90 -18.86 -31.24 6.36
C ARG A 90 -17.53 -31.48 7.09
N ASP A 91 -16.44 -31.00 6.48
CA ASP A 91 -15.11 -31.09 7.07
C ASP A 91 -14.89 -29.91 8.02
N PHE A 92 -15.25 -30.12 9.28
CA PHE A 92 -15.16 -29.09 10.33
C PHE A 92 -13.73 -28.87 10.83
N GLU A 93 -12.88 -29.89 10.74
CA GLU A 93 -11.50 -29.81 11.21
C GLU A 93 -10.68 -28.96 10.25
N LEU A 94 -10.70 -29.29 8.96
CA LEU A 94 -10.00 -28.49 7.94
C LEU A 94 -10.58 -27.08 7.82
N SER A 95 -11.90 -26.93 7.93
CA SER A 95 -12.53 -25.61 7.98
C SER A 95 -12.04 -24.78 9.16
N LYS A 96 -11.78 -25.40 10.31
CA LYS A 96 -11.27 -24.69 11.47
C LYS A 96 -9.83 -24.25 11.23
N ASP A 97 -8.99 -25.13 10.70
CA ASP A 97 -7.59 -24.80 10.36
C ASP A 97 -7.50 -23.60 9.41
N TYR A 98 -8.40 -23.51 8.43
CA TYR A 98 -8.46 -22.37 7.50
C TYR A 98 -8.80 -21.06 8.22
N ARG A 99 -9.77 -21.07 9.14
CA ARG A 99 -10.13 -19.89 9.94
C ARG A 99 -9.02 -19.48 10.91
N ASP A 100 -8.38 -20.46 11.53
CA ASP A 100 -7.25 -20.19 12.43
C ASP A 100 -6.11 -19.51 11.63
N LYS A 101 -5.87 -19.94 10.37
CA LYS A 101 -4.91 -19.28 9.47
C LYS A 101 -5.34 -17.91 8.99
N SER A 102 -6.62 -17.68 8.68
CA SER A 102 -7.10 -16.36 8.31
C SER A 102 -6.92 -15.36 9.46
N MET A 103 -7.12 -15.81 10.70
CA MET A 103 -6.85 -15.01 11.90
C MET A 103 -5.36 -14.68 12.08
N GLU A 104 -4.45 -15.64 11.84
CA GLU A 104 -3.01 -15.37 11.85
C GLU A 104 -2.61 -14.31 10.80
N ILE A 105 -3.20 -14.35 9.60
CA ILE A 105 -2.96 -13.34 8.56
C ILE A 105 -3.52 -11.97 8.99
N TYR A 106 -4.69 -11.94 9.63
CA TYR A 106 -5.27 -10.70 10.15
C TYR A 106 -4.35 -10.02 11.17
N GLU A 107 -3.66 -10.76 12.03
CA GLU A 107 -2.67 -10.19 12.94
C GLU A 107 -1.50 -9.53 12.20
N VAL A 108 -1.10 -10.05 11.03
CA VAL A 108 -0.07 -9.44 10.18
C VAL A 108 -0.57 -8.14 9.56
N VAL A 109 -1.80 -8.12 9.04
CA VAL A 109 -2.46 -6.90 8.51
C VAL A 109 -2.47 -5.81 9.58
N GLN A 110 -2.86 -6.13 10.82
CA GLN A 110 -2.86 -5.16 11.91
C GLN A 110 -1.46 -4.62 12.23
N LYS A 111 -0.43 -5.46 12.17
CA LYS A 111 0.97 -5.02 12.36
C LYS A 111 1.41 -4.08 11.24
N ILE A 112 1.04 -4.36 10.00
CA ILE A 112 1.33 -3.50 8.83
C ILE A 112 0.64 -2.15 8.99
N ASN A 113 -0.66 -2.13 9.29
CA ASN A 113 -1.42 -0.91 9.48
C ASN A 113 -0.84 -0.04 10.60
N ASN A 114 -0.45 -0.66 11.73
CA ASN A 114 0.22 0.06 12.81
C ASN A 114 1.58 0.63 12.39
N TYR A 115 2.33 -0.07 11.54
CA TYR A 115 3.60 0.41 11.01
C TYR A 115 3.43 1.58 10.05
N VAL A 116 2.42 1.53 9.17
CA VAL A 116 2.02 2.61 8.28
C VAL A 116 1.63 3.86 9.07
N LEU A 117 0.82 3.70 10.14
CA LEU A 117 0.48 4.80 11.03
C LEU A 117 1.74 5.42 11.67
N TRP A 118 2.68 4.59 12.10
CA TRP A 118 3.95 5.07 12.66
C TRP A 118 4.80 5.82 11.63
N ILE A 119 4.90 5.34 10.38
CA ILE A 119 5.54 6.10 9.29
C ILE A 119 4.84 7.45 9.15
N ASN A 120 3.50 7.46 9.19
CA ASN A 120 2.73 8.66 8.96
C ASN A 120 2.98 9.74 10.01
N GLU A 121 3.07 9.33 11.28
CA GLU A 121 3.40 10.21 12.40
C GLU A 121 4.83 10.77 12.30
N ASN A 122 5.81 9.91 12.00
CA ASN A 122 7.22 10.30 11.94
C ASN A 122 7.52 11.25 10.78
N TYR A 123 6.82 11.08 9.66
CA TYR A 123 6.92 12.00 8.54
C TYR A 123 6.36 13.38 8.86
N LYS A 124 5.21 13.46 9.57
CA LYS A 124 4.64 14.74 10.03
C LYS A 124 5.64 15.48 10.93
N GLU A 125 6.28 14.76 11.85
CA GLU A 125 7.30 15.32 12.73
C GLU A 125 8.51 15.84 11.94
N ALA A 126 8.99 15.09 10.93
CA ALA A 126 10.12 15.49 10.09
C ALA A 126 9.80 16.70 9.18
N ASN A 127 8.54 16.86 8.76
CA ASN A 127 8.12 17.84 7.75
C ASN A 127 7.30 19.02 8.31
N ASN A 128 7.63 19.52 9.50
CA ASN A 128 6.99 20.69 10.13
C ASN A 128 5.46 20.54 10.30
N ASN A 129 4.99 19.36 10.72
CA ASN A 129 3.57 19.00 10.86
C ASN A 129 2.75 19.00 9.57
N LYS A 130 3.39 19.08 8.40
CA LYS A 130 2.68 18.84 7.14
C LYS A 130 2.22 17.40 7.10
N SER A 131 0.91 17.19 6.93
CA SER A 131 0.40 15.85 6.65
C SER A 131 0.79 15.41 5.24
N PHE A 132 0.69 14.11 4.98
CA PHE A 132 0.86 13.58 3.63
C PHE A 132 -0.15 14.21 2.66
N GLU A 133 -1.37 14.45 3.11
CA GLU A 133 -2.41 15.11 2.30
C GLU A 133 -2.03 16.56 1.94
N GLU A 134 -1.30 17.27 2.81
CA GLU A 134 -0.82 18.63 2.55
C GLU A 134 0.44 18.67 1.65
N TYR A 135 1.22 17.59 1.60
CA TYR A 135 2.35 17.46 0.68
C TYR A 135 1.85 17.25 -0.76
N GLU A 136 0.74 16.53 -0.95
CA GLU A 136 0.04 16.40 -2.23
C GLU A 136 -0.60 17.72 -2.71
N ASP A 137 -1.04 18.60 -1.80
CA ASP A 137 -1.72 19.87 -2.13
C ASP A 137 -0.73 21.06 -2.33
N GLY A 138 0.44 21.01 -1.69
CA GLY A 138 1.43 22.09 -1.71
C GLY A 138 2.09 22.39 -3.06
N ASN A 139 1.97 21.48 -4.04
CA ASN A 139 2.51 21.63 -5.39
C ASN A 139 1.50 22.19 -6.42
N LYS A 140 0.25 22.49 -6.00
CA LYS A 140 -0.89 22.78 -6.90
C LYS A 140 -1.24 24.25 -7.17
N ASN A 141 -0.43 25.23 -6.76
CA ASN A 141 -0.82 26.65 -6.87
C ASN A 141 -0.04 27.46 -7.92
N ASN A 142 -0.50 27.43 -9.18
CA ASN A 142 -0.84 28.63 -9.98
C ASN A 142 -1.30 28.30 -11.43
N MET A 143 -2.61 28.13 -11.66
CA MET A 143 -3.42 28.95 -12.59
C MET A 143 -4.83 28.35 -12.77
N LYS A 144 -5.83 29.09 -12.28
CA LYS A 144 -7.27 29.01 -12.64
C LYS A 144 -7.44 29.34 -14.13
N ALA A 145 -8.41 28.85 -14.90
CA ALA A 145 -9.52 27.92 -14.71
C ALA A 145 -10.06 27.52 -16.09
N ASN A 146 -10.40 26.26 -16.28
CA ASN A 146 -11.62 25.77 -16.95
C ASN A 146 -11.67 24.25 -16.77
N PHE A 147 -12.86 23.72 -16.50
CA PHE A 147 -13.14 22.33 -16.12
C PHE A 147 -12.33 21.27 -16.91
N GLU A 148 -11.26 20.76 -16.30
CA GLU A 148 -10.58 19.51 -16.63
C GLU A 148 -10.24 18.81 -15.32
N LEU A 149 -10.58 17.52 -15.22
CA LEU A 149 -10.29 16.68 -14.06
C LEU A 149 -8.76 16.56 -13.90
N ASP A 150 -8.23 17.16 -12.83
CA ASP A 150 -6.85 16.96 -12.34
C ASP A 150 -6.66 15.49 -11.96
N CYS A 151 -6.25 14.67 -12.93
CA CYS A 151 -5.45 13.49 -12.66
C CYS A 151 -3.99 13.93 -12.70
N ASP A 152 -3.29 13.91 -11.55
CA ASP A 152 -1.84 14.11 -11.46
C ASP A 152 -1.15 13.23 -12.53
N ASP A 153 -0.43 13.86 -13.47
CA ASP A 153 0.23 13.20 -14.60
C ASP A 153 1.32 12.20 -14.15
N SER A 154 1.69 12.14 -12.85
CA SER A 154 2.67 11.20 -12.29
C SER A 154 2.15 9.76 -12.18
N ASN A 155 0.84 9.58 -12.02
CA ASN A 155 0.23 8.25 -11.85
C ASN A 155 -0.42 7.76 -13.14
N LYS A 156 -0.01 8.31 -14.28
CA LYS A 156 -0.52 7.98 -15.60
C LYS A 156 0.62 7.36 -16.42
N LEU A 157 0.44 6.09 -16.78
CA LEU A 157 1.41 5.36 -17.58
C LEU A 157 0.81 5.00 -18.93
N CYS A 158 1.64 5.03 -19.96
CA CYS A 158 1.26 4.45 -21.25
C CYS A 158 1.18 2.92 -21.10
N ILE A 159 0.25 2.29 -21.82
CA ILE A 159 0.10 0.82 -21.79
C ILE A 159 1.37 0.07 -22.23
N SER A 160 2.31 0.73 -22.91
CA SER A 160 3.59 0.13 -23.32
C SER A 160 4.64 0.05 -22.21
N GLU A 161 4.41 0.68 -21.05
CA GLU A 161 5.35 0.75 -19.94
C GLU A 161 5.31 -0.50 -19.04
N ASP A 162 6.21 -0.54 -18.03
CA ASP A 162 6.24 -1.60 -17.02
C ASP A 162 5.19 -1.36 -15.93
N PHE A 163 4.32 -2.36 -15.73
CA PHE A 163 3.27 -2.36 -14.72
C PHE A 163 3.54 -3.33 -13.56
N THR A 164 4.74 -3.89 -13.48
CA THR A 164 5.14 -4.73 -12.33
C THR A 164 4.81 -4.04 -11.01
N GLN A 165 4.02 -4.71 -10.16
CA GLN A 165 3.58 -4.21 -8.85
C GLN A 165 2.71 -2.94 -8.88
N LYS A 166 2.06 -2.62 -10.00
CA LYS A 166 1.16 -1.47 -10.12
C LYS A 166 -0.29 -1.94 -10.25
N SER A 167 -1.17 -1.34 -9.46
CA SER A 167 -2.62 -1.62 -9.49
C SER A 167 -3.34 -0.54 -10.29
N PRO A 168 -4.21 -0.90 -11.25
CA PRO A 168 -4.92 0.07 -12.05
C PRO A 168 -6.12 0.60 -11.26
N LYS A 169 -6.31 1.92 -11.30
CA LYS A 169 -7.46 2.63 -10.74
C LYS A 169 -8.45 3.03 -11.84
N ALA A 170 -7.92 3.39 -13.00
CA ALA A 170 -8.71 3.75 -14.16
C ALA A 170 -7.90 3.57 -15.45
N PHE A 171 -8.56 3.65 -16.59
CA PHE A 171 -7.89 3.80 -17.87
C PHE A 171 -8.60 4.82 -18.75
N LYS A 172 -7.83 5.39 -19.69
CA LYS A 172 -8.33 6.31 -20.71
C LYS A 172 -7.90 5.87 -22.10
N ILE A 173 -8.87 5.89 -23.01
CA ILE A 173 -8.67 5.71 -24.44
C ILE A 173 -9.41 6.82 -25.20
N ASP A 174 -8.66 7.65 -25.92
CA ASP A 174 -9.17 8.91 -26.51
C ASP A 174 -9.95 9.74 -25.47
N ASP A 175 -11.24 10.01 -25.70
CA ASP A 175 -12.11 10.79 -24.79
C ASP A 175 -12.82 9.93 -23.73
N TYR A 176 -12.57 8.62 -23.71
CA TYR A 176 -13.26 7.72 -22.79
C TYR A 176 -12.40 7.44 -21.56
N TYR A 177 -12.97 7.66 -20.38
CA TYR A 177 -12.38 7.36 -19.08
C TYR A 177 -13.26 6.35 -18.34
N SER A 178 -12.64 5.35 -17.71
CA SER A 178 -13.36 4.42 -16.84
C SER A 178 -12.51 4.00 -15.66
N GLU A 179 -13.14 4.03 -14.49
CA GLU A 179 -12.61 3.45 -13.25
C GLU A 179 -12.71 1.92 -13.29
N VAL A 180 -11.75 1.28 -12.61
CA VAL A 180 -11.58 -0.16 -12.53
C VAL A 180 -11.07 -0.53 -11.14
N SER A 181 -11.45 -1.70 -10.65
CA SER A 181 -10.99 -2.26 -9.38
C SER A 181 -9.70 -3.09 -9.53
N ASP A 182 -9.51 -3.73 -10.69
CA ASP A 182 -8.34 -4.57 -10.97
C ASP A 182 -8.01 -4.66 -12.47
N TRP A 183 -6.92 -5.37 -12.78
CA TRP A 183 -6.48 -5.63 -14.15
C TRP A 183 -7.45 -6.48 -14.98
N LYS A 184 -8.25 -7.36 -14.35
CA LYS A 184 -9.24 -8.19 -15.05
C LYS A 184 -10.39 -7.32 -15.53
N GLU A 185 -10.91 -6.47 -14.66
CA GLU A 185 -11.97 -5.51 -14.98
C GLU A 185 -11.50 -4.52 -16.04
N LEU A 186 -10.27 -4.02 -15.94
CA LEU A 186 -9.66 -3.19 -16.98
C LEU A 186 -9.66 -3.90 -18.34
N THR A 187 -9.20 -5.15 -18.38
CA THR A 187 -9.14 -5.93 -19.63
C THR A 187 -10.52 -6.11 -20.26
N VAL A 188 -11.52 -6.48 -19.44
CA VAL A 188 -12.90 -6.70 -19.90
C VAL A 188 -13.54 -5.39 -20.40
N LYS A 189 -13.41 -4.30 -19.62
CA LYS A 189 -13.97 -3.00 -19.99
C LYS A 189 -13.29 -2.43 -21.23
N ALA A 190 -11.97 -2.54 -21.35
CA ALA A 190 -11.22 -2.14 -22.53
C ALA A 190 -11.70 -2.90 -23.77
N ALA A 191 -11.88 -4.23 -23.67
CA ALA A 191 -12.41 -5.04 -24.76
C ALA A 191 -13.82 -4.60 -25.20
N ASP A 192 -14.72 -4.32 -24.25
CA ASP A 192 -16.08 -3.88 -24.54
C ASP A 192 -16.11 -2.50 -25.24
N ILE A 193 -15.33 -1.53 -24.78
CA ILE A 193 -15.24 -0.20 -25.40
C ILE A 193 -14.67 -0.30 -26.81
N LEU A 194 -13.58 -1.06 -26.98
CA LEU A 194 -12.93 -1.26 -28.27
C LEU A 194 -13.89 -1.92 -29.26
N THR A 195 -14.62 -2.95 -28.82
CA THR A 195 -15.64 -3.64 -29.63
C THR A 195 -16.80 -2.72 -30.00
N LYS A 196 -17.22 -1.80 -29.12
CA LYS A 196 -18.33 -0.88 -29.39
C LYS A 196 -17.95 0.25 -30.34
N ARG A 197 -16.73 0.77 -30.24
CA ARG A 197 -16.33 2.02 -30.91
C ARG A 197 -15.43 1.82 -32.13
N TYR A 198 -14.61 0.78 -32.14
CA TYR A 198 -13.58 0.58 -33.17
C TYR A 198 -13.88 -0.63 -34.08
N LYS A 199 -15.05 -1.26 -33.94
CA LYS A 199 -15.50 -2.41 -34.75
C LYS A 199 -15.37 -2.23 -36.27
N ASN A 200 -15.50 -0.99 -36.74
CA ASN A 200 -15.50 -0.63 -38.16
C ASN A 200 -14.28 0.23 -38.54
N ASN A 201 -13.29 0.37 -37.65
CA ASN A 201 -12.15 1.23 -37.92
C ASN A 201 -11.26 0.58 -38.98
N THR A 202 -11.27 1.15 -40.18
CA THR A 202 -10.47 0.71 -41.36
C THR A 202 -9.21 1.55 -41.53
N ASN A 203 -8.98 2.52 -40.64
CA ASN A 203 -7.77 3.33 -40.63
C ASN A 203 -6.64 2.52 -40.00
N HIS A 204 -5.86 1.87 -40.85
CA HIS A 204 -4.54 1.36 -40.51
C HIS A 204 -3.56 2.54 -40.35
N GLU A 205 -3.69 3.31 -39.27
CA GLU A 205 -2.53 4.08 -38.79
C GLU A 205 -1.45 3.04 -38.48
N GLU A 206 -0.27 3.17 -39.08
CA GLU A 206 0.87 2.28 -38.79
C GLU A 206 1.01 2.18 -37.28
N ILE A 207 0.80 0.96 -36.75
CA ILE A 207 0.99 0.68 -35.33
C ILE A 207 2.45 1.00 -35.07
N SER A 208 2.69 2.18 -34.50
CA SER A 208 4.02 2.59 -34.07
C SER A 208 4.60 1.44 -33.27
N THR A 209 5.75 0.93 -33.73
CA THR A 209 6.55 -0.07 -33.03
C THR A 209 7.09 0.57 -31.76
N GLN A 210 6.20 0.85 -30.81
CA GLN A 210 6.60 1.25 -29.47
C GLN A 210 7.21 0.03 -28.81
N ASN A 211 8.43 0.20 -28.31
CA ASN A 211 9.12 -0.84 -27.56
C ASN A 211 8.36 -1.06 -26.26
N VAL A 212 7.53 -2.12 -26.24
CA VAL A 212 6.85 -2.57 -25.02
C VAL A 212 7.91 -3.09 -24.06
N VAL A 213 7.83 -2.69 -22.79
CA VAL A 213 8.76 -3.20 -21.78
C VAL A 213 8.51 -4.69 -21.55
N LEU A 214 9.48 -5.52 -21.90
CA LEU A 214 9.43 -6.98 -21.74
C LEU A 214 9.95 -7.35 -20.35
N LYS A 215 9.05 -7.42 -19.37
CA LYS A 215 9.34 -7.89 -18.01
C LYS A 215 8.20 -8.80 -17.55
N GLU A 216 8.55 -9.99 -17.06
CA GLU A 216 7.57 -10.97 -16.61
C GLU A 216 6.94 -10.54 -15.28
N SER A 217 5.62 -10.33 -15.29
CA SER A 217 4.79 -10.12 -14.11
C SER A 217 3.32 -10.38 -14.46
N ILE A 218 2.49 -10.71 -13.48
CA ILE A 218 1.05 -10.95 -13.69
C ILE A 218 0.36 -9.68 -14.24
N GLU A 219 0.77 -8.50 -13.77
CA GLU A 219 0.26 -7.22 -14.26
C GLU A 219 0.64 -6.99 -15.73
N ASN A 220 1.88 -7.32 -16.10
CA ASN A 220 2.35 -7.20 -17.47
C ASN A 220 1.68 -8.23 -18.40
N ASP A 221 1.29 -9.42 -17.92
CA ASP A 221 0.50 -10.39 -18.69
C ASP A 221 -0.91 -9.85 -19.03
N PHE A 222 -1.55 -9.17 -18.08
CA PHE A 222 -2.83 -8.48 -18.32
C PHE A 222 -2.67 -7.30 -19.27
N ARG A 223 -1.64 -6.48 -19.07
CA ARG A 223 -1.27 -5.39 -20.00
C ARG A 223 -1.07 -5.92 -21.42
N ASP A 224 -0.35 -7.02 -21.58
CA ASP A 224 -0.08 -7.62 -22.89
C ASP A 224 -1.35 -8.12 -23.56
N SER A 225 -2.29 -8.66 -22.78
CA SER A 225 -3.63 -9.00 -23.26
C SER A 225 -4.38 -7.77 -23.78
N VAL A 226 -4.29 -6.63 -23.09
CA VAL A 226 -4.88 -5.35 -23.53
C VAL A 226 -4.19 -4.85 -24.80
N ILE A 227 -2.86 -4.92 -24.87
CA ILE A 227 -2.08 -4.56 -26.06
C ILE A 227 -2.52 -5.39 -27.27
N ASP A 228 -2.73 -6.70 -27.11
CA ASP A 228 -3.17 -7.56 -28.19
C ASP A 228 -4.59 -7.21 -28.67
N ILE A 229 -5.48 -6.83 -27.76
CA ILE A 229 -6.82 -6.32 -28.12
C ILE A 229 -6.68 -4.98 -28.88
N LEU A 230 -5.82 -4.07 -28.44
CA LEU A 230 -5.57 -2.80 -29.13
C LEU A 230 -5.05 -3.00 -30.56
N LYS A 231 -4.15 -3.98 -30.75
CA LYS A 231 -3.65 -4.37 -32.09
C LYS A 231 -4.77 -4.89 -32.99
N ILE A 232 -5.68 -5.73 -32.46
CA ILE A 232 -6.83 -6.25 -33.22
C ILE A 232 -7.67 -5.09 -33.79
N TYR A 233 -7.86 -4.03 -33.00
CA TYR A 233 -8.67 -2.87 -33.39
C TYR A 233 -7.85 -1.73 -34.03
N SER A 234 -6.58 -1.96 -34.35
CA SER A 234 -5.66 -0.96 -34.94
C SER A 234 -5.61 0.36 -34.14
N VAL A 235 -5.64 0.27 -32.81
CA VAL A 235 -5.53 1.44 -31.92
C VAL A 235 -4.05 1.62 -31.50
N PRO A 236 -3.45 2.79 -31.74
CA PRO A 236 -2.12 3.12 -31.26
C PRO A 236 -2.00 2.99 -29.73
N LEU A 237 -0.96 2.33 -29.25
CA LEU A 237 -0.71 2.16 -27.81
C LEU A 237 -0.54 3.52 -27.09
N SER A 238 -0.04 4.55 -27.78
CA SER A 238 0.05 5.92 -27.29
C SER A 238 -1.29 6.60 -26.98
N LYS A 239 -2.41 6.01 -27.41
CA LYS A 239 -3.77 6.50 -27.11
C LYS A 239 -4.37 5.84 -25.87
N PHE A 240 -3.71 4.82 -25.30
CA PHE A 240 -4.18 4.11 -24.13
C PHE A 240 -3.31 4.41 -22.91
N TYR A 241 -3.95 4.97 -21.88
CA TYR A 241 -3.32 5.32 -20.62
C TYR A 241 -3.97 4.57 -19.47
N VAL A 242 -3.14 4.12 -18.54
CA VAL A 242 -3.59 3.51 -17.28
C VAL A 242 -3.25 4.47 -16.15
N TYR A 243 -4.23 4.77 -15.32
CA TYR A 243 -4.04 5.48 -14.07
C TYR A 243 -3.82 4.44 -12.99
N ILE A 244 -2.69 4.54 -12.30
CA ILE A 244 -2.27 3.59 -11.26
C ILE A 244 -2.49 4.19 -9.88
N ASN A 245 -2.63 3.31 -8.87
CA ASN A 245 -2.41 3.68 -7.47
C ASN A 245 -0.91 3.71 -7.16
#